data_AF-A0AA49JAF6-F1
#
_entry.id   AF-A0AA49JAF6-F1
#
_cell.length_a   1.000
_cell.length_b   1.000
_cell.length_c   1.000
_cell.angle_alpha   90.00
_cell.angle_beta   90.00
_cell.angle_gamma   90.00
#
_symmetry.space_group_name_H-M   'P 1'
#
loop_
_entity.id
_entity.type
_entity.pdbx_description
1 polymer ?
#
loop_
_entity_poly.entity_id
_entity_poly.type
_entity_poly.pdbx_seq_one_letter_code
_entity_poly.pdbx_strand_id
1 'polypeptide(L)'
;MKYLFKCTIKLSLVLAFLLAGYGLKAQIGLGVSAGTNINQLNSPGVYMGANIGAFASYDILFLNARAGVSYNQLGGARPNYFDQPPGLNVVTEYVDRQVIFHNIEVPIYVNIYFPGMEEAEIKPRLTVGFAYGFNMSAIERRDLRQTFGNPVTGVDTYAVFSDDKENVRGDYVNHHFDFLGGFGVDFNLEEDRKGYLEVIYRQGLNQMNNVGFGRIGNVGDVYTNSIMLNFGMTIFNL
;
A
#
# COMPACT_ATOMS: atom_id res chain seq x y z
N MET A 1 31.78 -1.06 7.20
CA MET A 1 32.07 -2.52 7.26
C MET A 1 31.14 -3.31 8.19
N LYS A 2 30.94 -2.94 9.47
CA LYS A 2 30.07 -3.69 10.40
C LYS A 2 28.60 -3.86 9.95
N TYR A 3 28.06 -2.91 9.19
CA TYR A 3 26.68 -2.94 8.69
C TYR A 3 26.48 -3.91 7.52
N LEU A 4 27.41 -3.90 6.55
CA LEU A 4 27.45 -4.85 5.44
C LEU A 4 27.53 -6.29 5.94
N PHE A 5 28.38 -6.56 6.93
CA PHE A 5 28.54 -7.90 7.50
C PHE A 5 27.25 -8.42 8.16
N LYS A 6 26.49 -7.53 8.83
CA LYS A 6 25.17 -7.90 9.41
C LYS A 6 24.12 -8.18 8.34
N CYS A 7 24.11 -7.42 7.24
CA CYS A 7 23.22 -7.69 6.11
C CYS A 7 23.59 -9.01 5.41
N THR A 8 24.88 -9.27 5.19
CA THR A 8 25.35 -10.51 4.55
C THR A 8 24.98 -11.73 5.41
N ILE A 9 25.20 -11.69 6.73
CA ILE A 9 24.82 -12.81 7.62
C ILE A 9 23.31 -13.08 7.60
N LYS A 10 22.48 -12.03 7.62
CA LYS A 10 21.02 -12.18 7.55
C LYS A 10 20.58 -12.74 6.19
N LEU A 11 21.16 -12.26 5.09
CA LEU A 11 20.90 -12.75 3.74
C LEU A 11 21.34 -14.20 3.59
N SER A 12 22.53 -14.54 4.10
CA SER A 12 23.06 -15.91 4.14
C SER A 12 22.20 -16.85 4.98
N LEU A 13 21.61 -16.38 6.09
CA LEU A 13 20.67 -17.17 6.91
C LEU A 13 19.35 -17.44 6.18
N VAL A 14 18.81 -16.44 5.48
CA VAL A 14 17.61 -16.61 4.65
C VAL A 14 17.88 -17.56 3.48
N LEU A 15 19.01 -17.38 2.79
CA LEU A 15 19.46 -18.29 1.73
C LEU A 15 19.74 -19.70 2.25
N ALA A 16 20.38 -19.85 3.42
CA ALA A 16 20.63 -21.15 4.03
C ALA A 16 19.32 -21.82 4.47
N PHE A 17 18.33 -21.07 4.94
CA PHE A 17 17.00 -21.61 5.25
C PHE A 17 16.27 -22.08 3.99
N LEU A 18 16.34 -21.29 2.91
CA LEU A 18 15.79 -21.65 1.59
C LEU A 18 16.49 -22.88 0.98
N LEU A 19 17.81 -22.98 1.14
CA LEU A 19 18.63 -24.08 0.60
C LEU A 19 18.62 -25.34 1.50
N ALA A 20 18.37 -25.22 2.80
CA ALA A 20 18.21 -26.37 3.69
C ALA A 20 16.83 -27.04 3.56
N GLY A 21 15.84 -26.33 3.00
CA GLY A 21 14.52 -26.88 2.65
C GLY A 21 14.53 -27.83 1.44
N TYR A 22 15.61 -27.86 0.66
CA TYR A 22 15.76 -28.62 -0.60
C TYR A 22 15.67 -30.16 -0.46
N GLY A 23 15.58 -30.68 0.77
CA GLY A 23 15.39 -32.10 1.06
C GLY A 23 13.92 -32.56 1.05
N LEU A 24 12.97 -31.62 1.04
CA LEU A 24 11.55 -31.90 0.81
C LEU A 24 11.28 -31.64 -0.68
N LYS A 25 10.43 -32.45 -1.33
CA LYS A 25 9.95 -32.22 -2.70
C LYS A 25 9.07 -30.96 -2.77
N ALA A 26 9.60 -29.82 -2.37
CA ALA A 26 8.88 -28.58 -2.19
C ALA A 26 9.28 -27.64 -3.32
N GLN A 27 8.33 -27.40 -4.21
CA GLN A 27 8.53 -26.57 -5.39
C GLN A 27 8.43 -25.09 -5.01
N ILE A 28 9.37 -24.28 -5.48
CA ILE A 28 9.31 -22.82 -5.33
C ILE A 28 8.52 -22.28 -6.53
N GLY A 29 7.33 -21.76 -6.28
CA GLY A 29 6.53 -21.07 -7.28
C GLY A 29 6.98 -19.62 -7.42
N LEU A 30 7.26 -19.15 -8.64
CA LEU A 30 7.50 -17.75 -8.97
C LEU A 30 6.31 -17.21 -9.75
N GLY A 31 5.80 -16.04 -9.39
CA GLY A 31 4.55 -15.53 -9.95
C GLY A 31 4.43 -14.02 -9.98
N VAL A 32 3.30 -13.57 -10.50
CA VAL A 32 2.92 -12.15 -10.59
C VAL A 32 1.53 -11.95 -10.02
N SER A 33 1.30 -10.77 -9.46
CA SER A 33 0.01 -10.37 -8.88
C SER A 33 -0.36 -8.97 -9.31
N ALA A 34 -1.65 -8.72 -9.49
CA ALA A 34 -2.20 -7.41 -9.71
C ALA A 34 -3.55 -7.28 -9.01
N GLY A 35 -3.92 -6.06 -8.65
CA GLY A 35 -5.13 -5.84 -7.90
C GLY A 35 -5.52 -4.38 -7.77
N THR A 36 -6.61 -4.17 -7.05
CA THR A 36 -7.15 -2.84 -6.75
C THR A 36 -7.29 -2.67 -5.25
N ASN A 37 -7.04 -1.47 -4.76
CA ASN A 37 -7.09 -1.12 -3.35
C ASN A 37 -8.20 -0.08 -3.15
N ILE A 38 -9.15 -0.36 -2.28
CA ILE A 38 -10.12 0.63 -1.77
C ILE A 38 -9.51 1.19 -0.49
N ASN A 39 -8.99 2.40 -0.57
CA ASN A 39 -8.24 3.03 0.50
C ASN A 39 -9.11 3.95 1.36
N GLN A 40 -8.70 4.08 2.63
CA GLN A 40 -9.20 5.06 3.60
C GLN A 40 -10.68 4.88 4.00
N LEU A 41 -10.97 3.76 4.66
CA LEU A 41 -12.30 3.47 5.21
C LEU A 41 -12.69 4.35 6.43
N ASN A 42 -11.74 5.11 6.99
CA ASN A 42 -11.90 5.82 8.26
C ASN A 42 -11.95 7.36 8.12
N SER A 43 -12.05 7.90 6.91
CA SER A 43 -12.17 9.34 6.67
C SER A 43 -13.05 9.60 5.45
N PRO A 44 -13.69 10.78 5.34
CA PRO A 44 -14.56 11.08 4.20
C PRO A 44 -13.75 11.14 2.91
N GLY A 45 -14.10 10.29 1.95
CA GLY A 45 -13.51 10.20 0.60
C GLY A 45 -12.75 8.89 0.38
N VAL A 46 -13.25 8.07 -0.54
CA VAL A 46 -12.64 6.78 -0.91
C VAL A 46 -11.70 6.99 -2.09
N TYR A 47 -10.47 6.47 -1.99
CA TYR A 47 -9.53 6.42 -3.13
C TYR A 47 -9.37 5.00 -3.64
N MET A 48 -9.60 4.78 -4.92
CA MET A 48 -9.29 3.53 -5.59
C MET A 48 -7.86 3.58 -6.13
N GLY A 49 -6.99 2.75 -5.56
CA GLY A 49 -5.62 2.54 -6.04
C GLY A 49 -5.48 1.22 -6.78
N ALA A 50 -4.30 1.00 -7.36
CA ALA A 50 -3.90 -0.25 -7.97
C ALA A 50 -2.65 -0.82 -7.27
N ASN A 51 -2.48 -2.13 -7.38
CA ASN A 51 -1.25 -2.81 -7.00
C ASN A 51 -0.80 -3.76 -8.11
N ILE A 52 0.51 -3.91 -8.25
CA ILE A 52 1.13 -4.88 -9.15
C ILE A 52 2.46 -5.34 -8.56
N GLY A 53 2.79 -6.61 -8.70
CA GLY A 53 4.02 -7.14 -8.14
C GLY A 53 4.41 -8.52 -8.64
N ALA A 54 5.55 -8.97 -8.17
CA ALA A 54 6.05 -10.32 -8.35
C ALA A 54 6.23 -11.00 -6.99
N PHE A 55 6.05 -12.31 -6.94
CA PHE A 55 6.17 -13.07 -5.70
C PHE A 55 6.89 -14.41 -5.92
N ALA A 56 7.46 -14.91 -4.84
CA ALA A 56 7.86 -16.29 -4.67
C ALA A 56 6.97 -16.94 -3.61
N SER A 57 6.60 -18.20 -3.83
CA SER A 57 5.74 -18.96 -2.93
C SER A 57 6.32 -20.35 -2.70
N TYR A 58 6.10 -20.90 -1.52
CA TYR A 58 6.63 -22.19 -1.11
C TYR A 58 5.59 -22.95 -0.30
N ASP A 59 5.21 -24.13 -0.80
CA ASP A 59 4.20 -24.98 -0.19
C ASP A 59 4.81 -25.88 0.89
N ILE A 60 4.18 -25.91 2.06
CA ILE A 60 4.53 -26.74 3.23
C ILE A 60 3.24 -27.38 3.76
N LEU A 61 2.91 -28.59 3.31
CA LEU A 61 1.67 -29.29 3.68
C LEU A 61 0.43 -28.43 3.42
N PHE A 62 -0.28 -28.02 4.49
CA PHE A 62 -1.48 -27.17 4.45
C PHE A 62 -1.17 -25.67 4.52
N LEU A 63 0.11 -25.30 4.48
CA LEU A 63 0.58 -23.91 4.52
C LEU A 63 1.28 -23.55 3.21
N ASN A 64 1.15 -22.29 2.79
CA ASN A 64 1.98 -21.71 1.74
C ASN A 64 2.58 -20.40 2.23
N ALA A 65 3.91 -20.31 2.24
CA ALA A 65 4.61 -19.08 2.53
C ALA A 65 4.81 -18.31 1.22
N ARG A 66 4.41 -17.04 1.16
CA ARG A 66 4.53 -16.19 -0.03
C ARG A 66 5.22 -14.88 0.33
N ALA A 67 6.27 -14.51 -0.38
CA ALA A 67 6.95 -13.22 -0.21
C ALA A 67 7.18 -12.58 -1.58
N GLY A 68 7.17 -11.26 -1.66
CA GLY A 68 7.28 -10.59 -2.95
C GLY A 68 7.77 -9.16 -2.89
N VAL A 69 7.74 -8.52 -4.05
CA VAL A 69 7.94 -7.08 -4.22
C VAL A 69 6.78 -6.56 -5.06
N SER A 70 6.13 -5.50 -4.59
CA SER A 70 5.00 -4.90 -5.29
C SER A 70 5.06 -3.38 -5.28
N TYR A 71 4.54 -2.78 -6.34
CA TYR A 71 4.19 -1.38 -6.39
C TYR A 71 2.72 -1.24 -5.96
N ASN A 72 2.45 -0.30 -5.05
CA ASN A 72 1.11 -0.05 -4.53
C ASN A 72 0.80 1.44 -4.56
N GLN A 73 -0.39 1.74 -5.10
CA GLN A 73 -1.02 3.05 -4.92
C GLN A 73 -1.98 2.96 -3.75
N LEU A 74 -1.66 3.72 -2.71
CA LEU A 74 -2.50 3.94 -1.55
C LEU A 74 -2.90 5.41 -1.53
N GLY A 75 -3.87 5.78 -0.72
CA GLY A 75 -4.25 7.18 -0.67
C GLY A 75 -5.51 7.43 0.13
N GLY A 76 -5.94 8.68 0.08
CA GLY A 76 -7.09 9.11 0.84
C GLY A 76 -7.37 10.59 0.70
N ALA A 77 -8.62 10.98 0.92
CA ALA A 77 -9.03 12.34 1.11
C ALA A 77 -8.49 12.94 2.41
N ARG A 78 -8.36 14.27 2.41
CA ARG A 78 -7.90 15.08 3.54
C ARG A 78 -8.94 16.14 3.86
N PRO A 79 -9.01 16.61 5.11
CA PRO A 79 -9.83 17.75 5.44
C PRO A 79 -9.45 18.98 4.63
N ASN A 80 -10.45 19.77 4.26
CA ASN A 80 -10.26 21.09 3.69
C ASN A 80 -9.48 21.97 4.67
N TYR A 81 -8.68 22.88 4.13
CA TYR A 81 -7.83 23.76 4.93
C TYR A 81 -7.81 25.18 4.36
N PHE A 82 -7.72 26.15 5.26
CA PHE A 82 -7.68 27.57 4.94
C PHE A 82 -6.33 28.15 5.36
N ASP A 83 -5.67 28.83 4.43
CA ASP A 83 -4.45 29.58 4.66
C ASP A 83 -4.69 31.07 4.40
N GLN A 84 -4.30 31.90 5.37
CA GLN A 84 -4.32 33.35 5.24
C GLN A 84 -2.97 33.90 5.72
N PRO A 85 -1.99 34.05 4.81
CA PRO A 85 -0.68 34.54 5.17
C PRO A 85 -0.77 35.94 5.83
N PRO A 86 -0.05 36.19 6.93
CA PRO A 86 -0.04 37.49 7.59
C PRO A 86 0.34 38.61 6.62
N GLY A 87 -0.46 39.67 6.58
CA GLY A 87 -0.21 40.84 5.73
C GLY A 87 -0.74 40.75 4.30
N LEU A 88 -1.37 39.63 3.90
CA LEU A 88 -2.09 39.52 2.63
C LEU A 88 -3.61 39.55 2.87
N ASN A 89 -4.33 40.31 2.04
CA ASN A 89 -5.80 40.28 2.02
C ASN A 89 -6.33 39.20 1.07
N VAL A 90 -5.73 38.00 1.16
CA VAL A 90 -6.07 36.84 0.35
C VAL A 90 -6.25 35.66 1.28
N VAL A 91 -7.43 35.06 1.24
CA VAL A 91 -7.71 33.77 1.89
C VAL A 91 -7.62 32.70 0.81
N THR A 92 -6.75 31.74 1.02
CA THR A 92 -6.62 30.56 0.16
C THR A 92 -7.28 29.37 0.84
N GLU A 93 -8.24 28.77 0.18
CA GLU A 93 -8.87 27.54 0.63
C GLU A 93 -8.49 26.40 -0.30
N TYR A 94 -8.05 25.31 0.31
CA TYR A 94 -7.80 24.05 -0.35
C TYR A 94 -8.97 23.11 -0.08
N VAL A 95 -9.73 22.76 -1.12
CA VAL A 95 -10.90 21.88 -1.06
C VAL A 95 -10.68 20.59 -1.83
N ASP A 96 -11.51 19.58 -1.56
CA ASP A 96 -11.50 18.27 -2.22
C ASP A 96 -10.11 17.63 -2.28
N ARG A 97 -9.36 17.82 -1.19
CA ARG A 97 -7.97 17.41 -1.09
C ARG A 97 -7.88 15.89 -1.01
N GLN A 98 -7.01 15.31 -1.82
CA GLN A 98 -6.71 13.89 -1.85
C GLN A 98 -5.22 13.66 -1.97
N VAL A 99 -4.64 12.80 -1.13
CA VAL A 99 -3.26 12.37 -1.24
C VAL A 99 -3.18 10.96 -1.82
N ILE A 100 -2.25 10.75 -2.73
CA ILE A 100 -1.94 9.47 -3.36
C ILE A 100 -0.48 9.13 -3.04
N PHE A 101 -0.28 8.03 -2.34
CA PHE A 101 1.03 7.46 -2.05
C PHE A 101 1.41 6.43 -3.11
N HIS A 102 2.63 6.53 -3.58
CA HIS A 102 3.24 5.58 -4.49
C HIS A 102 4.32 4.82 -3.73
N ASN A 103 4.08 3.55 -3.45
CA ASN A 103 4.93 2.74 -2.57
C ASN A 103 5.54 1.56 -3.31
N ILE A 104 6.77 1.23 -2.96
CA ILE A 104 7.36 -0.10 -3.21
C ILE A 104 7.30 -0.86 -1.91
N GLU A 105 6.68 -2.03 -1.94
CA GLU A 105 6.40 -2.85 -0.78
C GLU A 105 7.03 -4.23 -0.91
N VAL A 106 7.38 -4.79 0.24
CA VAL A 106 7.86 -6.15 0.41
C VAL A 106 6.85 -6.87 1.31
N PRO A 107 5.77 -7.41 0.74
CA PRO A 107 4.80 -8.16 1.51
C PRO A 107 5.28 -9.60 1.77
N ILE A 108 4.95 -10.12 2.94
CA ILE A 108 5.18 -11.50 3.37
C ILE A 108 3.87 -12.04 3.92
N TYR A 109 3.44 -13.19 3.39
CA TYR A 109 2.19 -13.85 3.71
C TYR A 109 2.43 -15.31 4.11
N VAL A 110 1.55 -15.78 4.98
CA VAL A 110 1.28 -17.19 5.20
C VAL A 110 -0.16 -17.44 4.81
N ASN A 111 -0.33 -18.36 3.87
CA ASN A 111 -1.60 -18.88 3.40
C ASN A 111 -1.89 -20.19 4.12
N ILE A 112 -3.09 -20.34 4.64
CA ILE A 112 -3.54 -21.52 5.38
C ILE A 112 -4.69 -22.11 4.60
N TYR A 113 -4.52 -23.34 4.12
CA TYR A 113 -5.55 -24.08 3.42
C TYR A 113 -6.35 -24.94 4.39
N PHE A 114 -7.61 -25.20 4.04
CA PHE A 114 -8.41 -26.17 4.77
C PHE A 114 -7.80 -27.58 4.62
N PRO A 115 -7.57 -28.31 5.72
CA PRO A 115 -7.05 -29.67 5.66
C PRO A 115 -7.96 -30.58 4.81
N GLY A 116 -7.37 -31.44 3.99
CA GLY A 116 -8.13 -32.36 3.13
C GLY A 116 -8.56 -31.76 1.77
N MET A 117 -8.12 -30.53 1.45
CA MET A 117 -8.35 -29.90 0.15
C MET A 117 -7.09 -29.87 -0.72
N GLU A 118 -6.09 -30.70 -0.43
CA GLU A 118 -4.79 -30.70 -1.12
C GLU A 118 -4.92 -31.07 -2.60
N GLU A 119 -5.92 -31.88 -2.96
CA GLU A 119 -6.19 -32.31 -4.34
C GLU A 119 -7.38 -31.58 -4.99
N ALA A 120 -8.05 -30.67 -4.27
CA ALA A 120 -9.19 -29.94 -4.80
C ALA A 120 -8.77 -28.99 -5.94
N GLU A 121 -9.59 -28.88 -6.98
CA GLU A 121 -9.37 -27.91 -8.07
C GLU A 121 -9.45 -26.46 -7.58
N ILE A 122 -10.32 -26.20 -6.61
CA ILE A 122 -10.50 -24.90 -5.96
C ILE A 122 -10.23 -25.07 -4.46
N LYS A 123 -9.24 -24.33 -3.96
CA LYS A 123 -8.73 -24.43 -2.59
C LYS A 123 -8.99 -23.11 -1.85
N PRO A 124 -10.01 -23.02 -1.00
CA PRO A 124 -10.19 -21.87 -0.13
C PRO A 124 -9.00 -21.72 0.81
N ARG A 125 -8.60 -20.48 1.07
CA ARG A 125 -7.47 -20.14 1.96
C ARG A 125 -7.77 -18.95 2.83
N LEU A 126 -7.13 -18.94 4.00
CA LEU A 126 -6.97 -17.77 4.83
C LEU A 126 -5.55 -17.22 4.63
N THR A 127 -5.41 -15.91 4.53
CA THR A 127 -4.13 -15.25 4.31
C THR A 127 -3.87 -14.30 5.47
N VAL A 128 -2.69 -14.41 6.08
CA VAL A 128 -2.21 -13.47 7.10
C VAL A 128 -0.79 -13.06 6.77
N GLY A 129 -0.38 -11.85 7.14
CA GLY A 129 0.92 -11.37 6.76
C GLY A 129 1.27 -9.99 7.28
N PHE A 130 2.44 -9.55 6.84
CA PHE A 130 2.97 -8.22 7.10
C PHE A 130 3.55 -7.65 5.83
N ALA A 131 3.50 -6.32 5.67
CA ALA A 131 4.24 -5.64 4.62
C ALA A 131 5.14 -4.55 5.21
N TYR A 132 6.31 -4.42 4.62
CA TYR A 132 7.14 -3.24 4.75
C TYR A 132 7.04 -2.44 3.44
N GLY A 133 6.80 -1.14 3.53
CA GLY A 133 6.71 -0.26 2.38
C GLY A 133 7.65 0.94 2.44
N PHE A 134 8.13 1.34 1.27
CA PHE A 134 8.87 2.57 1.05
C PHE A 134 8.07 3.52 0.17
N ASN A 135 7.74 4.69 0.72
CA ASN A 135 7.02 5.75 0.03
C ASN A 135 7.98 6.51 -0.91
N MET A 136 7.81 6.27 -2.21
CA MET A 136 8.60 6.90 -3.26
C MET A 136 8.15 8.35 -3.52
N SER A 137 6.84 8.58 -3.49
CA SER A 137 6.23 9.89 -3.73
C SER A 137 4.82 9.96 -3.14
N ALA A 138 4.44 11.15 -2.65
CA ALA A 138 3.08 11.46 -2.27
C ALA A 138 2.59 12.64 -3.11
N ILE A 139 1.52 12.43 -3.88
CA ILE A 139 0.92 13.46 -4.73
C ILE A 139 -0.38 13.92 -4.07
N GLU A 140 -0.46 15.20 -3.72
CA GLU A 140 -1.72 15.83 -3.29
C GLU A 140 -2.41 16.43 -4.51
N ARG A 141 -3.64 16.00 -4.75
CA ARG A 141 -4.59 16.58 -5.69
C ARG A 141 -5.58 17.43 -4.90
N ARG A 142 -5.85 18.65 -5.33
CA ARG A 142 -6.78 19.55 -4.65
C ARG A 142 -7.32 20.63 -5.58
N ASP A 143 -8.43 21.22 -5.17
CA ASP A 143 -8.94 22.44 -5.76
C ASP A 143 -8.55 23.62 -4.87
N LEU A 144 -8.21 24.76 -5.49
CA LEU A 144 -7.78 25.99 -4.86
C LEU A 144 -8.85 27.06 -5.08
N ARG A 145 -9.37 27.63 -4.00
CA ARG A 145 -10.22 28.83 -4.05
C ARG A 145 -9.47 29.97 -3.36
N GLN A 146 -9.20 31.03 -4.12
CA GLN A 146 -8.60 32.26 -3.59
C GLN A 146 -9.67 33.33 -3.50
N THR A 147 -9.89 33.84 -2.30
CA THR A 147 -10.78 34.97 -2.03
C THR A 147 -9.94 36.21 -1.78
N PHE A 148 -10.09 37.21 -2.65
CA PHE A 148 -9.42 38.50 -2.56
C PHE A 148 -10.40 39.51 -1.98
N GLY A 149 -10.16 39.93 -0.74
CA GLY A 149 -10.95 40.98 -0.12
C GLY A 149 -10.61 42.33 -0.74
N ASN A 150 -11.61 43.11 -1.11
CA ASN A 150 -11.40 44.50 -1.51
C ASN A 150 -11.80 45.44 -0.35
N PRO A 151 -10.82 46.05 0.35
CA PRO A 151 -11.12 46.92 1.49
C PRO A 151 -11.75 48.26 1.07
N VAL A 152 -11.73 48.61 -0.23
CA VAL A 152 -12.28 49.86 -0.77
C VAL A 152 -13.74 49.69 -1.18
N THR A 153 -14.10 48.56 -1.79
CA THR A 153 -15.46 48.32 -2.31
C THR A 153 -16.30 47.41 -1.42
N GLY A 154 -15.69 46.68 -0.48
CA GLY A 154 -16.37 45.68 0.36
C GLY A 154 -16.87 44.46 -0.41
N VAL A 155 -16.47 44.29 -1.68
CA VAL A 155 -16.85 43.15 -2.53
C VAL A 155 -15.67 42.19 -2.61
N ASP A 156 -15.92 40.94 -2.22
CA ASP A 156 -14.95 39.86 -2.39
C ASP A 156 -14.97 39.38 -3.83
N THR A 157 -13.77 39.23 -4.41
CA THR A 157 -13.59 38.57 -5.70
C THR A 157 -12.96 37.21 -5.48
N TYR A 158 -13.30 36.22 -6.31
CA TYR A 158 -12.77 34.87 -6.17
C TYR A 158 -12.13 34.37 -7.45
N ALA A 159 -11.04 33.62 -7.31
CA ALA A 159 -10.44 32.80 -8.35
C ALA A 159 -10.49 31.34 -7.92
N VAL A 160 -10.81 30.44 -8.86
CA VAL A 160 -10.86 29.00 -8.62
C VAL A 160 -9.91 28.32 -9.59
N PHE A 161 -9.05 27.47 -9.06
CA PHE A 161 -8.18 26.59 -9.83
C PHE A 161 -8.51 25.16 -9.44
N SER A 162 -8.90 24.35 -10.42
CA SER A 162 -9.25 22.95 -10.17
C SER A 162 -8.11 22.03 -10.57
N ASP A 163 -8.05 20.88 -9.89
CA ASP A 163 -7.09 19.81 -10.16
C ASP A 163 -5.60 20.22 -10.05
N ASP A 164 -5.29 21.08 -9.06
CA ASP A 164 -3.90 21.37 -8.69
C ASP A 164 -3.23 20.12 -8.13
N LYS A 165 -1.96 19.90 -8.51
CA LYS A 165 -1.17 18.72 -8.13
C LYS A 165 0.17 19.15 -7.58
N GLU A 166 0.45 18.77 -6.35
CA GLU A 166 1.72 19.03 -5.68
C GLU A 166 2.34 17.72 -5.19
N ASN A 167 3.64 17.56 -5.36
CA ASN A 167 4.37 16.48 -4.69
C ASN A 167 4.67 16.90 -3.24
N VAL A 168 3.90 16.33 -2.32
CA VAL A 168 3.93 16.61 -0.88
C VAL A 168 4.68 15.52 -0.11
N ARG A 169 5.55 14.72 -0.76
CA ARG A 169 6.29 13.62 -0.11
C ARG A 169 6.98 14.04 1.19
N GLY A 170 7.52 15.26 1.25
CA GLY A 170 8.20 15.79 2.44
C GLY A 170 7.33 15.83 3.70
N ASP A 171 6.00 15.88 3.54
CA ASP A 171 5.03 15.93 4.63
C ASP A 171 4.72 14.54 5.23
N TYR A 172 5.33 13.48 4.68
CA TYR A 172 5.07 12.09 5.06
C TYR A 172 6.34 11.30 5.38
N VAL A 173 6.18 10.26 6.19
CA VAL A 173 7.26 9.33 6.51
C VAL A 173 7.60 8.49 5.27
N ASN A 174 8.88 8.18 5.13
CA ASN A 174 9.36 7.37 4.00
C ASN A 174 9.03 5.88 4.13
N HIS A 175 8.71 5.40 5.32
CA HIS A 175 8.58 3.97 5.61
C HIS A 175 7.29 3.66 6.33
N HIS A 176 6.65 2.55 5.97
CA HIS A 176 5.49 2.05 6.68
C HIS A 176 5.52 0.54 6.87
N PHE A 177 4.77 0.12 7.88
CA PHE A 177 4.58 -1.27 8.25
C PHE A 177 3.09 -1.53 8.34
N ASP A 178 2.65 -2.60 7.70
CA ASP A 178 1.25 -2.97 7.63
C ASP A 178 1.06 -4.39 8.14
N PHE A 179 -0.05 -4.64 8.84
CA PHE A 179 -0.58 -5.98 9.05
C PHE A 179 -1.61 -6.29 7.96
N LEU A 180 -1.61 -7.53 7.47
CA LEU A 180 -2.44 -7.99 6.37
C LEU A 180 -3.22 -9.23 6.80
N GLY A 181 -4.52 -9.24 6.55
CA GLY A 181 -5.38 -10.37 6.87
C GLY A 181 -6.54 -10.48 5.89
N GLY A 182 -6.88 -11.69 5.46
CA GLY A 182 -7.97 -11.87 4.52
C GLY A 182 -8.22 -13.32 4.14
N PHE A 183 -8.97 -13.49 3.06
CA PHE A 183 -9.38 -14.80 2.56
C PHE A 183 -9.34 -14.81 1.04
N GLY A 184 -9.21 -15.98 0.46
CA GLY A 184 -9.17 -16.15 -0.98
C GLY A 184 -9.41 -17.58 -1.41
N VAL A 185 -9.24 -17.80 -2.70
CA VAL A 185 -9.29 -19.11 -3.33
C VAL A 185 -8.11 -19.25 -4.27
N ASP A 186 -7.48 -20.41 -4.21
CA ASP A 186 -6.49 -20.84 -5.19
C ASP A 186 -7.15 -21.83 -6.14
N PHE A 187 -6.74 -21.82 -7.40
CA PHE A 187 -7.20 -22.76 -8.40
C PHE A 187 -6.02 -23.26 -9.22
N ASN A 188 -6.04 -24.56 -9.53
CA ASN A 188 -5.00 -25.16 -10.36
C ASN A 188 -5.20 -24.72 -11.82
N LEU A 189 -4.10 -24.41 -12.49
CA LEU A 189 -4.03 -24.10 -13.91
C LEU A 189 -3.21 -25.18 -14.62
N GLU A 190 -3.22 -25.17 -15.96
CA GLU A 190 -2.40 -26.09 -16.75
C GLU A 190 -0.90 -25.94 -16.42
N GLU A 191 -0.14 -27.04 -16.59
CA GLU A 191 1.32 -27.09 -16.40
C GLU A 191 1.77 -26.79 -14.96
N ASP A 192 1.03 -27.32 -13.98
CA ASP A 192 1.29 -27.16 -12.52
C ASP A 192 1.28 -25.70 -12.03
N ARG A 193 0.75 -24.77 -12.82
CA ARG A 193 0.57 -23.37 -12.42
C ARG A 193 -0.60 -23.25 -11.46
N LYS A 194 -0.57 -22.23 -10.62
CA LYS A 194 -1.61 -21.92 -9.62
C LYS A 194 -2.04 -20.49 -9.79
N GLY A 195 -3.33 -20.27 -9.98
CA GLY A 195 -3.94 -18.95 -9.91
C GLY A 195 -4.56 -18.72 -8.54
N TYR A 196 -4.75 -17.46 -8.17
CA TYR A 196 -5.49 -17.09 -6.97
C TYR A 196 -6.30 -15.82 -7.14
N LEU A 197 -7.37 -15.75 -6.36
CA LEU A 197 -8.16 -14.54 -6.11
C LEU A 197 -8.28 -14.35 -4.60
N GLU A 198 -7.97 -13.17 -4.09
CA GLU A 198 -8.02 -12.89 -2.65
C GLU A 198 -8.55 -11.50 -2.33
N VAL A 199 -9.22 -11.39 -1.19
CA VAL A 199 -9.61 -10.13 -0.54
C VAL A 199 -8.77 -10.00 0.72
N ILE A 200 -7.97 -8.93 0.82
CA ILE A 200 -7.09 -8.65 1.94
C ILE A 200 -7.49 -7.33 2.59
N TYR A 201 -7.75 -7.35 3.88
CA TYR A 201 -7.75 -6.15 4.70
C TYR A 201 -6.32 -5.81 5.13
N ARG A 202 -5.94 -4.56 4.91
CA ARG A 202 -4.67 -3.97 5.30
C ARG A 202 -4.89 -2.98 6.43
N GLN A 203 -4.12 -3.13 7.49
CA GLN A 203 -4.07 -2.21 8.62
C GLN A 203 -2.66 -1.60 8.72
N GLY A 204 -2.55 -0.29 8.52
CA GLY A 204 -1.30 0.43 8.78
C GLY A 204 -0.98 0.44 10.27
N LEU A 205 0.25 0.08 10.63
CA LEU A 205 0.71 0.02 12.02
C LEU A 205 1.31 1.33 12.51
N ASN A 206 1.86 2.14 11.60
CA ASN A 206 2.42 3.44 11.90
C ASN A 206 1.72 4.56 11.14
N GLN A 207 1.75 5.75 11.75
CA GLN A 207 1.24 6.97 11.16
C GLN A 207 2.14 7.44 10.02
N MET A 208 1.51 7.79 8.90
CA MET A 208 2.19 8.26 7.70
C MET A 208 2.55 9.73 7.75
N ASN A 209 1.80 10.54 8.50
CA ASN A 209 2.07 11.97 8.59
C ASN A 209 3.40 12.22 9.31
N ASN A 210 4.30 12.92 8.64
CA ASN A 210 5.56 13.39 9.20
C ASN A 210 5.41 14.87 9.53
N VAL A 211 4.63 15.16 10.57
CA VAL A 211 4.32 16.54 10.94
C VAL A 211 5.54 17.19 11.60
N GLY A 212 6.41 17.79 10.77
CA GLY A 212 7.28 18.88 11.20
C GLY A 212 6.44 20.14 11.44
N PHE A 213 6.82 20.96 12.43
CA PHE A 213 6.17 22.25 12.75
C PHE A 213 5.92 23.08 11.46
N GLY A 214 4.66 23.38 11.12
CA GLY A 214 4.37 24.51 10.21
C GLY A 214 3.12 24.47 9.33
N ARG A 215 2.54 23.32 8.95
CA ARG A 215 1.35 23.28 8.07
C ARG A 215 0.10 22.80 8.82
N ILE A 216 -0.73 23.75 9.24
CA ILE A 216 -2.00 23.51 9.95
C ILE A 216 -2.95 22.60 9.12
N GLY A 217 -2.82 22.61 7.79
CA GLY A 217 -3.58 21.73 6.88
C GLY A 217 -3.19 20.25 6.90
N ASN A 218 -2.16 19.86 7.65
CA ASN A 218 -1.68 18.47 7.73
C ASN A 218 -2.07 17.76 9.04
N VAL A 219 -3.01 18.31 9.80
CA VAL A 219 -3.48 17.77 11.08
C VAL A 219 -4.29 16.47 10.87
N GLY A 220 -4.11 15.51 11.77
CA GLY A 220 -4.78 14.21 11.78
C GLY A 220 -3.80 13.04 11.60
N ASP A 221 -4.30 11.83 11.77
CA ASP A 221 -3.52 10.61 11.56
C ASP A 221 -3.88 10.01 10.21
N VAL A 222 -2.87 9.68 9.41
CA VAL A 222 -3.03 9.00 8.14
C VAL A 222 -2.42 7.61 8.27
N TYR A 223 -3.23 6.58 8.06
CA TYR A 223 -2.80 5.19 8.04
C TYR A 223 -3.08 4.59 6.66
N THR A 224 -2.27 3.62 6.27
CA THR A 224 -2.34 2.86 5.00
C THR A 224 -3.49 1.85 4.97
N ASN A 225 -4.61 2.11 5.65
CA ASN A 225 -5.72 1.17 5.75
C ASN A 225 -6.42 1.02 4.39
N SER A 226 -6.60 -0.23 3.94
CA SER A 226 -7.24 -0.52 2.65
C SER A 226 -7.88 -1.90 2.61
N ILE A 227 -8.92 -2.06 1.80
CA ILE A 227 -9.35 -3.38 1.33
C ILE A 227 -8.76 -3.59 -0.06
N MET A 228 -8.05 -4.69 -0.25
CA MET A 228 -7.41 -5.05 -1.52
C MET A 228 -8.14 -6.24 -2.13
N LEU A 229 -8.41 -6.17 -3.42
CA LEU A 229 -8.82 -7.31 -4.24
C LEU A 229 -7.65 -7.64 -5.16
N ASN A 230 -7.03 -8.80 -4.96
CA ASN A 230 -5.86 -9.21 -5.73
C ASN A 230 -6.15 -10.48 -6.53
N PHE A 231 -5.61 -10.50 -7.73
CA PHE A 231 -5.47 -11.67 -8.57
C PHE A 231 -3.98 -11.96 -8.74
N GLY A 232 -3.60 -13.22 -8.79
CA GLY A 232 -2.23 -13.58 -9.14
C GLY A 232 -2.11 -14.99 -9.68
N MET A 233 -0.94 -15.28 -10.24
CA MET A 233 -0.61 -16.61 -10.75
C MET A 233 0.86 -16.93 -10.63
N THR A 234 1.18 -18.20 -10.42
CA THR A 234 2.53 -18.72 -10.64
C THR A 234 2.78 -18.88 -12.13
N ILE A 235 3.96 -18.42 -12.56
CA ILE A 235 4.45 -18.53 -13.93
C ILE A 235 5.41 -19.73 -14.04
N PHE A 236 6.24 -19.95 -13.02
CA PHE A 236 7.24 -21.00 -12.99
C PHE A 236 7.22 -21.74 -11.65
N ASN A 237 7.50 -23.03 -11.67
CA ASN A 237 7.82 -23.81 -10.49
C ASN A 237 9.28 -24.29 -10.62
N LEU A 238 10.07 -24.10 -9.57
CA LEU A 238 11.47 -24.51 -9.46
C LEU A 238 11.61 -25.69 -8.50
#